data_AF-A0A3P1Z2C0-F1
#
_entry.id   AF-A0A3P1Z2C0-F1
#
_cell.length_a   1.000
_cell.length_b   1.000
_cell.length_c   1.000
_cell.angle_alpha   90.00
_cell.angle_beta   90.00
_cell.angle_gamma   90.00
#
_symmetry.space_group_name_H-M   'P 1'
#
loop_
_entity.id
_entity.type
_entity.pdbx_description
1 polymer ?
#
loop_
_entity_poly.entity_id
_entity_poly.type
_entity_poly.pdbx_seq_one_letter_code
_entity_poly.pdbx_strand_id
1 'polypeptide(L)'
;MKRNVLNPLNGWLLAVASMILLSLGACDKNEPGGEKPKNLPQFEVNIEGTIDHEKLVKRQKGSVTFNRFPASVEEFKQAREKIGMEPHGAVALQIMAYEMFRRNQRIGMECINLNSTNTNSGEKSSAVRQLRLLFNNDNSSRPYQMAAYLKGATPENGYSPTKPYTVEVVVDEGRGYTHSNDYQAPIVKLLVLTKGKESPDPIALVKTKDPKESSGGKYFIVSESSSIYSRVRAIGFDHPFKGLD
;
A
#
# COMPACT_ATOMS: atom_id res chain seq x y z
N MET A 1 18.04 -55.04 67.12
CA MET A 1 19.17 -55.84 66.61
C MET A 1 19.10 -55.83 65.08
N LYS A 2 20.06 -55.16 64.42
CA LYS A 2 20.52 -55.22 63.00
C LYS A 2 19.49 -54.91 61.87
N ARG A 3 19.60 -53.76 61.19
CA ARG A 3 20.43 -53.41 59.98
C ARG A 3 19.89 -54.03 58.68
N ASN A 4 19.28 -53.23 57.80
CA ASN A 4 19.86 -52.53 56.63
C ASN A 4 19.96 -53.41 55.36
N VAL A 5 19.64 -52.78 54.21
CA VAL A 5 20.39 -52.80 52.92
C VAL A 5 19.52 -53.09 51.67
N LEU A 6 19.38 -52.02 50.85
CA LEU A 6 19.41 -51.84 49.38
C LEU A 6 18.42 -52.53 48.40
N ASN A 7 17.80 -51.65 47.59
CA ASN A 7 17.33 -51.68 46.18
C ASN A 7 18.25 -52.42 45.15
N PRO A 8 17.94 -52.53 43.83
CA PRO A 8 16.73 -52.19 43.02
C PRO A 8 16.38 -53.22 41.90
N LEU A 9 15.31 -52.98 41.10
CA LEU A 9 15.25 -53.02 39.61
C LEU A 9 13.90 -53.48 39.01
N ASN A 10 13.31 -52.53 38.28
CA ASN A 10 12.70 -52.62 36.93
C ASN A 10 11.32 -53.23 36.63
N GLY A 11 10.50 -52.37 36.00
CA GLY A 11 9.44 -52.72 35.03
C GLY A 11 8.02 -52.43 35.53
N TRP A 12 7.11 -51.69 34.89
CA TRP A 12 7.06 -50.79 33.73
C TRP A 12 5.61 -50.27 33.69
N LEU A 13 5.42 -49.03 33.20
CA LEU A 13 4.22 -48.44 32.60
C LEU A 13 3.06 -47.80 33.41
N LEU A 14 2.78 -46.56 32.94
CA LEU A 14 1.52 -45.80 32.85
C LEU A 14 1.12 -44.89 34.02
N ALA A 15 1.47 -43.61 33.89
CA ALA A 15 0.70 -42.51 34.43
C ALA A 15 0.49 -41.43 33.35
N VAL A 16 -0.78 -41.13 33.09
CA VAL A 16 -1.28 -40.13 32.15
C VAL A 16 -1.05 -38.75 32.74
N ALA A 17 -0.29 -37.88 32.06
CA ALA A 17 -0.15 -36.48 32.44
C ALA A 17 -1.06 -35.62 31.55
N SER A 18 -2.23 -35.25 32.10
CA SER A 18 -3.06 -34.17 31.56
C SER A 18 -2.53 -32.86 32.13
N MET A 19 -1.75 -32.11 31.34
CA MET A 19 -1.26 -30.79 31.71
C MET A 19 -2.18 -29.74 31.10
N ILE A 20 -3.16 -29.28 31.88
CA ILE A 20 -3.88 -28.04 31.61
C ILE A 20 -2.93 -26.88 31.95
N LEU A 21 -2.30 -26.29 30.94
CA LEU A 21 -1.65 -24.99 31.10
C LEU A 21 -2.71 -23.89 30.97
N LEU A 22 -3.10 -23.33 32.11
CA LEU A 22 -3.64 -21.98 32.20
C LEU A 22 -2.54 -20.99 31.81
N SER A 23 -2.58 -20.42 30.61
CA SER A 23 -1.83 -19.19 30.33
C SER A 23 -2.72 -17.98 30.58
N LEU A 24 -2.65 -17.45 31.81
CA LEU A 24 -2.90 -16.04 32.06
C LEU A 24 -1.75 -15.24 31.43
N GLY A 25 -2.04 -14.58 30.32
CA GLY A 25 -1.19 -13.54 29.73
C GLY A 25 -2.03 -12.28 29.58
N ALA A 26 -1.80 -11.32 30.47
CA ALA A 26 -2.50 -10.05 30.56
C ALA A 26 -2.21 -9.12 29.36
N CYS A 27 -3.09 -8.14 29.20
CA CYS A 27 -3.03 -7.03 28.26
C CYS A 27 -1.68 -6.28 28.19
N ASP A 28 -1.40 -5.87 26.94
CA ASP A 28 -0.85 -4.58 26.49
C ASP A 28 0.65 -4.30 26.64
N LYS A 29 1.37 -4.36 25.51
CA LYS A 29 2.45 -3.42 25.16
C LYS A 29 2.48 -3.16 23.65
N ASN A 30 2.39 -1.88 23.32
CA ASN A 30 2.76 -1.27 22.05
C ASN A 30 4.12 -1.79 21.53
N GLU A 31 4.12 -2.43 20.36
CA GLU A 31 5.32 -2.62 19.53
C GLU A 31 5.18 -1.79 18.24
N PRO A 32 6.05 -0.80 18.02
CA PRO A 32 6.14 -0.10 16.75
C PRO A 32 6.95 -0.96 15.76
N GLY A 33 6.39 -1.19 14.57
CA GLY A 33 7.07 -1.88 13.48
C GLY A 33 6.83 -3.39 13.48
N GLY A 34 6.05 -3.88 12.52
CA GLY A 34 6.02 -5.32 12.24
C GLY A 34 7.41 -5.79 11.83
N GLU A 35 7.88 -6.91 12.40
CA GLU A 35 9.18 -7.49 12.07
C GLU A 35 9.33 -7.69 10.56
N LYS A 36 10.39 -7.12 9.99
CA LYS A 36 10.79 -7.29 8.60
C LYS A 36 11.07 -8.78 8.35
N PRO A 37 10.45 -9.44 7.35
CA PRO A 37 10.81 -10.81 6.99
C PRO A 37 12.32 -10.87 6.68
N LYS A 38 13.02 -11.81 7.32
CA LYS A 38 14.49 -11.86 7.43
C LYS A 38 15.29 -11.94 6.12
N ASN A 39 14.69 -11.88 4.92
CA ASN A 39 15.38 -12.04 3.63
C ASN A 39 14.75 -11.27 2.44
N LEU A 40 14.10 -10.12 2.66
CA LEU A 40 13.62 -9.32 1.52
C LEU A 40 14.80 -8.59 0.82
N PRO A 41 14.85 -8.55 -0.52
CA PRO A 41 15.83 -7.73 -1.23
C PRO A 41 15.72 -6.27 -0.80
N GLN A 42 16.81 -5.51 -0.94
CA GLN A 42 16.80 -4.08 -0.63
C GLN A 42 15.72 -3.38 -1.48
N PHE A 43 14.93 -2.51 -0.87
CA PHE A 43 13.91 -1.74 -1.59
C PHE A 43 14.58 -0.68 -2.46
N GLU A 44 14.25 -0.69 -3.75
CA GLU A 44 14.74 0.26 -4.75
C GLU A 44 13.57 0.90 -5.48
N VAL A 45 13.69 2.21 -5.69
CA VAL A 45 12.69 3.01 -6.41
C VAL A 45 13.39 4.12 -7.17
N ASN A 46 13.01 4.29 -8.44
CA ASN A 46 13.49 5.30 -9.35
C ASN A 46 12.31 6.05 -9.96
N ILE A 47 12.53 7.30 -10.30
CA ILE A 47 11.54 8.20 -10.87
C ILE A 47 12.07 8.80 -12.17
N GLU A 48 11.24 8.82 -13.20
CA GLU A 48 11.59 9.29 -14.54
C GLU A 48 10.48 10.17 -15.11
N GLY A 49 10.89 11.11 -15.97
CA GLY A 49 10.00 12.10 -16.53
C GLY A 49 9.88 13.34 -15.64
N THR A 50 9.21 14.35 -16.18
CA THR A 50 9.02 15.63 -15.51
C THR A 50 7.63 16.13 -15.81
N ILE A 51 6.94 16.57 -14.76
CA ILE A 51 5.62 17.18 -14.85
C ILE A 51 5.73 18.54 -14.17
N ASP A 52 5.53 19.60 -14.94
CA ASP A 52 5.43 20.95 -14.38
C ASP A 52 4.21 20.96 -13.46
N HIS A 53 4.41 21.38 -12.22
CA HIS A 53 3.38 21.37 -11.18
C HIS A 53 2.92 22.78 -10.76
N GLU A 54 3.36 23.80 -11.51
CA GLU A 54 2.90 25.19 -11.39
C GLU A 54 1.94 25.55 -12.53
N LYS A 55 2.22 25.02 -13.73
CA LYS A 55 1.45 25.26 -14.94
C LYS A 55 1.24 23.95 -15.69
N LEU A 56 0.05 23.80 -16.26
CA LEU A 56 -0.22 22.66 -17.13
C LEU A 56 0.58 22.75 -18.42
N VAL A 57 1.47 21.78 -18.64
CA VAL A 57 2.16 21.56 -19.91
C VAL A 57 1.63 20.28 -20.54
N LYS A 58 1.09 20.42 -21.76
CA LYS A 58 0.46 19.30 -22.49
C LYS A 58 1.45 18.19 -22.79
N ARG A 59 0.94 16.95 -22.84
CA ARG A 59 1.66 15.71 -23.19
C ARG A 59 2.79 15.31 -22.25
N GLN A 60 2.95 16.00 -21.12
CA GLN A 60 3.88 15.55 -20.09
C GLN A 60 3.42 14.24 -19.45
N LYS A 61 4.41 13.44 -19.06
CA LYS A 61 4.25 12.11 -18.51
C LYS A 61 5.36 11.84 -17.50
N GLY A 62 5.10 10.91 -16.60
CA GLY A 62 6.07 10.46 -15.62
C GLY A 62 5.88 8.98 -15.31
N SER A 63 6.92 8.36 -14.80
CA SER A 63 6.89 6.97 -14.39
C SER A 63 7.73 6.75 -13.13
N VAL A 64 7.30 5.78 -12.32
CA VAL A 64 8.03 5.33 -11.14
C VAL A 64 8.24 3.83 -11.26
N THR A 65 9.48 3.41 -11.14
CA THR A 65 9.89 2.01 -11.23
C THR A 65 10.43 1.53 -9.90
N PHE A 66 10.00 0.36 -9.43
CA PHE A 66 10.42 -0.21 -8.14
C PHE A 66 10.46 -1.73 -8.19
N ASN A 67 11.34 -2.34 -7.39
CA ASN A 67 11.58 -3.78 -7.45
C ASN A 67 10.58 -4.62 -6.65
N ARG A 68 10.03 -4.07 -5.56
CA ARG A 68 8.99 -4.67 -4.70
C ARG A 68 8.24 -3.59 -3.93
N PHE A 69 7.10 -3.93 -3.34
CA PHE A 69 6.41 -2.99 -2.46
C PHE A 69 7.19 -2.77 -1.14
N PRO A 70 7.11 -1.57 -0.54
CA PRO A 70 7.66 -1.33 0.80
C PRO A 70 7.01 -2.27 1.82
N ALA A 71 7.80 -2.79 2.75
CA ALA A 71 7.34 -3.74 3.77
C ALA A 71 7.03 -3.09 5.12
N SER A 72 7.45 -1.85 5.34
CA SER A 72 7.21 -1.09 6.57
C SER A 72 6.94 0.39 6.29
N VAL A 73 6.47 1.11 7.32
CA VAL A 73 6.26 2.56 7.25
C VAL A 73 7.58 3.30 7.02
N GLU A 74 8.70 2.81 7.55
CA GLU A 74 10.03 3.36 7.33
C GLU A 74 10.47 3.22 5.89
N GLU A 75 10.29 2.04 5.26
CA GLU A 75 10.59 1.87 3.84
C GLU A 75 9.67 2.74 2.97
N PHE A 76 8.40 2.91 3.36
CA PHE A 76 7.50 3.83 2.69
C PHE A 76 7.95 5.29 2.81
N LYS A 77 8.39 5.73 3.99
CA LYS A 77 8.97 7.06 4.20
C LYS A 77 10.25 7.25 3.37
N GLN A 78 11.11 6.22 3.27
CA GLN A 78 12.29 6.26 2.40
C GLN A 78 11.91 6.41 0.92
N ALA A 79 10.86 5.71 0.46
CA ALA A 79 10.31 5.92 -0.87
C ALA A 79 9.85 7.38 -1.02
N ARG A 80 9.06 7.88 -0.07
CA ARG A 80 8.53 9.24 -0.06
C ARG A 80 9.63 10.31 -0.12
N GLU A 81 10.74 10.13 0.60
CA GLU A 81 11.90 11.01 0.49
C GLU A 81 12.47 11.07 -0.92
N LYS A 82 12.51 9.93 -1.63
CA LYS A 82 13.10 9.84 -2.96
C LYS A 82 12.19 10.39 -4.05
N ILE A 83 10.88 10.11 -3.97
CA ILE A 83 9.96 10.38 -5.09
C ILE A 83 8.82 11.34 -4.75
N GLY A 84 8.52 11.57 -3.47
CA GLY A 84 7.33 12.31 -3.05
C GLY A 84 7.35 13.81 -3.35
N MET A 85 8.49 14.37 -3.77
CA MET A 85 8.60 15.78 -4.19
C MET A 85 8.03 16.03 -5.59
N GLU A 86 7.74 14.96 -6.35
CA GLU A 86 7.16 14.99 -7.68
C GLU A 86 5.71 14.45 -7.67
N PRO A 87 4.79 14.99 -8.48
CA PRO A 87 3.38 14.60 -8.43
C PRO A 87 3.16 13.16 -8.86
N HIS A 88 3.90 12.67 -9.86
CA HIS A 88 3.83 11.26 -10.28
C HIS A 88 4.48 10.31 -9.27
N GLY A 89 5.42 10.79 -8.46
CA GLY A 89 5.93 10.07 -7.30
C GLY A 89 4.86 9.86 -6.22
N ALA A 90 4.09 10.90 -5.90
CA ALA A 90 2.96 10.79 -4.98
C ALA A 90 1.85 9.85 -5.47
N VAL A 91 1.62 9.75 -6.78
CA VAL A 91 0.72 8.73 -7.34
C VAL A 91 1.24 7.31 -7.08
N ALA A 92 2.52 7.05 -7.34
CA ALA A 92 3.11 5.74 -7.10
C ALA A 92 3.09 5.36 -5.60
N LEU A 93 3.38 6.34 -4.72
CA LEU A 93 3.22 6.17 -3.27
C LEU A 93 1.79 5.80 -2.88
N GLN A 94 0.77 6.33 -3.57
CA GLN A 94 -0.61 5.96 -3.29
C GLN A 94 -0.91 4.50 -3.63
N ILE A 95 -0.44 4.03 -4.79
CA ILE A 95 -0.56 2.62 -5.19
C ILE A 95 0.19 1.72 -4.19
N MET A 96 1.39 2.13 -3.75
CA MET A 96 2.14 1.43 -2.70
C MET A 96 1.35 1.36 -1.39
N ALA A 97 0.82 2.49 -0.90
CA ALA A 97 0.10 2.56 0.35
C ALA A 97 -1.17 1.68 0.36
N TYR A 98 -1.91 1.65 -0.75
CA TYR A 98 -3.11 0.82 -0.89
C TYR A 98 -2.78 -0.67 -0.97
N GLU A 99 -1.69 -1.07 -1.63
CA GLU A 99 -1.23 -2.46 -1.63
C GLU A 99 -0.71 -2.87 -0.25
N MET A 100 0.00 -1.98 0.44
CA MET A 100 0.39 -2.19 1.83
C MET A 100 -0.83 -2.34 2.74
N PHE A 101 -1.91 -1.58 2.49
CA PHE A 101 -3.18 -1.72 3.23
C PHE A 101 -3.85 -3.07 2.99
N ARG A 102 -3.80 -3.60 1.77
CA ARG A 102 -4.26 -4.96 1.46
C ARG A 102 -3.50 -6.02 2.27
N ARG A 103 -2.18 -5.87 2.41
CA ARG A 103 -1.32 -6.82 3.14
C ARG A 103 -1.44 -6.67 4.65
N ASN A 104 -1.51 -5.44 5.15
CA ASN A 104 -1.62 -5.10 6.56
C ASN A 104 -2.34 -3.76 6.72
N GLN A 105 -3.60 -3.80 7.17
CA GLN A 105 -4.43 -2.59 7.25
C GLN A 105 -3.85 -1.51 8.17
N ARG A 106 -3.16 -1.89 9.26
CA ARG A 106 -2.55 -0.92 10.20
C ARG A 106 -1.40 -0.17 9.52
N ILE A 107 -0.44 -0.90 8.97
CA ILE A 107 0.72 -0.32 8.28
C ILE A 107 0.27 0.51 7.08
N GLY A 108 -0.64 -0.04 6.26
CA GLY A 108 -1.16 0.67 5.09
C GLY A 108 -1.93 1.93 5.45
N MET A 109 -2.68 1.94 6.57
CA MET A 109 -3.38 3.14 7.03
C MET A 109 -2.40 4.28 7.34
N GLU A 110 -1.29 3.98 8.02
CA GLU A 110 -0.24 4.97 8.28
C GLU A 110 0.34 5.52 6.97
N CYS A 111 0.58 4.64 5.99
CA CYS A 111 1.10 5.05 4.67
C CYS A 111 0.08 5.91 3.90
N ILE A 112 -1.21 5.59 3.97
CA ILE A 112 -2.29 6.40 3.36
C ILE A 112 -2.33 7.78 4.02
N ASN A 113 -2.28 7.86 5.35
CA ASN A 113 -2.28 9.13 6.08
C ASN A 113 -1.05 10.01 5.75
N LEU A 114 0.09 9.39 5.42
CA LEU A 114 1.28 10.10 4.96
C LEU A 114 1.18 10.63 3.52
N ASN A 115 0.28 10.10 2.70
CA ASN A 115 0.24 10.41 1.26
C ASN A 115 -1.13 10.91 0.77
N SER A 116 -2.06 11.20 1.67
CA SER A 116 -3.39 11.72 1.34
C SER A 116 -3.71 12.90 2.26
N THR A 117 -4.55 13.82 1.76
CA THR A 117 -5.08 14.89 2.61
C THR A 117 -5.94 14.30 3.72
N ASN A 118 -6.07 15.00 4.84
CA ASN A 118 -6.85 14.53 5.99
C ASN A 118 -8.33 14.23 5.66
N THR A 119 -8.89 14.89 4.65
CA THR A 119 -10.24 14.67 4.13
C THR A 119 -10.39 13.35 3.38
N ASN A 120 -9.30 12.82 2.83
CA ASN A 120 -9.24 11.58 2.05
C ASN A 120 -8.53 10.45 2.78
N SER A 121 -8.14 10.65 4.04
CA SER A 121 -7.40 9.68 4.86
C SER A 121 -8.15 9.35 6.16
N GLY A 122 -7.63 8.41 6.93
CA GLY A 122 -8.23 7.97 8.18
C GLY A 122 -9.37 6.96 8.02
N GLU A 123 -9.70 6.30 9.13
CA GLU A 123 -10.53 5.09 9.16
C GLU A 123 -11.96 5.24 8.63
N LYS A 124 -12.47 6.48 8.67
CA LYS A 124 -13.82 6.83 8.26
C LYS A 124 -13.89 7.45 6.86
N SER A 125 -12.76 7.64 6.19
CA SER A 125 -12.75 8.16 4.82
C SER A 125 -13.46 7.21 3.86
N SER A 126 -14.05 7.78 2.81
CA SER A 126 -14.67 7.03 1.73
C SER A 126 -13.66 6.09 1.06
N ALA A 127 -12.43 6.56 0.82
CA ALA A 127 -11.35 5.78 0.25
C ALA A 127 -11.06 4.51 1.07
N VAL A 128 -10.82 4.64 2.38
CA VAL A 128 -10.54 3.50 3.25
C VAL A 128 -11.71 2.52 3.30
N ARG A 129 -12.95 3.03 3.37
CA ARG A 129 -14.13 2.17 3.35
C ARG A 129 -14.20 1.33 2.06
N GLN A 130 -13.92 1.94 0.90
CA GLN A 130 -13.92 1.23 -0.38
C GLN A 130 -12.77 0.22 -0.47
N LEU A 131 -11.58 0.55 0.02
CA LEU A 131 -10.46 -0.40 0.07
C LEU A 131 -10.79 -1.64 0.91
N ARG A 132 -11.47 -1.46 2.06
CA ARG A 132 -11.92 -2.59 2.89
C ARG A 132 -12.91 -3.49 2.14
N LEU A 133 -13.78 -2.93 1.28
CA LEU A 133 -14.67 -3.72 0.43
C LEU A 133 -13.91 -4.43 -0.70
N LEU A 134 -12.90 -3.80 -1.28
CA LEU A 134 -12.08 -4.41 -2.33
C LEU A 134 -11.20 -5.54 -1.78
N PHE A 135 -10.73 -5.42 -0.56
CA PHE A 135 -9.79 -6.37 0.07
C PHE A 135 -10.45 -7.21 1.15
N ASN A 136 -11.77 -7.32 1.13
CA ASN A 136 -12.46 -8.32 1.93
C ASN A 136 -12.20 -9.73 1.35
N ASN A 137 -12.70 -10.75 2.05
CA ASN A 137 -12.55 -12.14 1.65
C ASN A 137 -13.87 -12.71 1.09
N ASP A 138 -14.57 -11.94 0.25
CA ASP A 138 -15.79 -12.41 -0.44
C ASP A 138 -15.64 -12.43 -1.97
N ASN A 139 -16.70 -12.86 -2.66
CA ASN A 139 -16.71 -13.00 -4.13
C ASN A 139 -16.58 -11.66 -4.88
N SER A 140 -16.81 -10.53 -4.20
CA SER A 140 -16.66 -9.19 -4.75
C SER A 140 -15.25 -8.61 -4.55
N SER A 141 -14.40 -9.33 -3.81
CA SER A 141 -13.01 -8.96 -3.58
C SER A 141 -12.23 -8.79 -4.89
N ARG A 142 -11.26 -7.90 -4.82
CA ARG A 142 -10.32 -7.55 -5.89
C ARG A 142 -8.93 -7.46 -5.25
N PRO A 143 -8.33 -8.59 -4.83
CA PRO A 143 -6.98 -8.57 -4.26
C PRO A 143 -5.93 -8.06 -5.25
N TYR A 144 -6.22 -8.13 -6.56
CA TYR A 144 -5.41 -7.60 -7.66
C TYR A 144 -5.66 -6.11 -7.98
N GLN A 145 -6.49 -5.40 -7.21
CA GLN A 145 -6.89 -4.03 -7.54
C GLN A 145 -5.68 -3.11 -7.79
N MET A 146 -4.65 -3.19 -6.95
CA MET A 146 -3.45 -2.35 -7.13
C MET A 146 -2.53 -2.86 -8.24
N ALA A 147 -2.50 -4.17 -8.49
CA ALA A 147 -1.72 -4.75 -9.58
C ALA A 147 -2.16 -4.20 -10.96
N ALA A 148 -3.44 -3.87 -11.13
CA ALA A 148 -3.97 -3.32 -12.36
C ALA A 148 -3.36 -1.97 -12.79
N TYR A 149 -2.74 -1.22 -11.88
CA TYR A 149 -2.06 0.04 -12.17
C TYR A 149 -0.55 -0.14 -12.43
N LEU A 150 -0.08 -1.39 -12.44
CA LEU A 150 1.30 -1.72 -12.75
C LEU A 150 1.43 -2.12 -14.22
N LYS A 151 2.47 -1.64 -14.87
CA LYS A 151 2.78 -1.92 -16.28
C LYS A 151 2.84 -3.42 -16.55
N GLY A 152 2.20 -3.83 -17.64
CA GLY A 152 2.12 -5.23 -18.07
C GLY A 152 1.02 -6.07 -17.41
N ALA A 153 0.35 -5.57 -16.36
CA ALA A 153 -0.77 -6.28 -15.74
C ALA A 153 -2.05 -6.10 -16.57
N THR A 154 -2.75 -7.20 -16.88
CA THR A 154 -4.05 -7.19 -17.57
C THR A 154 -4.99 -8.21 -16.93
N PRO A 155 -6.32 -8.09 -17.06
CA PRO A 155 -7.22 -9.10 -16.50
C PRO A 155 -6.98 -10.51 -17.10
N GLU A 156 -6.54 -10.60 -18.35
CA GLU A 156 -6.24 -11.85 -19.07
C GLU A 156 -5.00 -12.57 -18.51
N ASN A 157 -4.08 -11.86 -17.85
CA ASN A 157 -2.92 -12.48 -17.21
C ASN A 157 -3.03 -12.56 -15.68
N GLY A 158 -4.26 -12.40 -15.15
CA GLY A 158 -4.51 -12.39 -13.71
C GLY A 158 -3.95 -11.15 -13.02
N TYR A 159 -3.73 -10.07 -13.76
CA TYR A 159 -2.98 -8.88 -13.36
C TYR A 159 -1.57 -9.20 -12.86
N SER A 160 -0.82 -9.96 -13.66
CA SER A 160 0.60 -10.23 -13.45
C SER A 160 1.46 -9.16 -14.16
N PRO A 161 1.98 -8.14 -13.46
CA PRO A 161 2.78 -7.08 -14.07
C PRO A 161 4.18 -7.56 -14.47
N THR A 162 4.80 -6.81 -15.38
CA THR A 162 6.24 -6.94 -15.68
C THR A 162 7.07 -6.40 -14.52
N LYS A 163 8.22 -7.05 -14.25
CA LYS A 163 9.20 -6.57 -13.27
C LYS A 163 10.37 -5.86 -13.98
N PRO A 164 10.98 -4.82 -13.36
CA PRO A 164 10.54 -4.17 -12.12
C PRO A 164 9.16 -3.51 -12.28
N TYR A 165 8.40 -3.42 -11.19
CA TYR A 165 7.06 -2.82 -11.21
C TYR A 165 7.14 -1.37 -11.65
N THR A 166 6.21 -0.93 -12.49
CA THR A 166 6.20 0.44 -13.01
C THR A 166 4.79 1.02 -12.92
N VAL A 167 4.66 2.22 -12.35
CA VAL A 167 3.44 3.05 -12.41
C VAL A 167 3.68 4.14 -13.44
N GLU A 168 2.75 4.31 -14.38
CA GLU A 168 2.84 5.30 -15.45
C GLU A 168 1.68 6.30 -15.36
N VAL A 169 1.98 7.58 -15.54
CA VAL A 169 0.97 8.65 -15.52
C VAL A 169 1.18 9.63 -16.66
N VAL A 170 0.09 10.33 -17.02
CA VAL A 170 0.11 11.46 -17.95
C VAL A 170 -0.63 12.65 -17.33
N VAL A 171 -0.31 13.86 -17.78
CA VAL A 171 -1.06 15.06 -17.37
C VAL A 171 -2.50 14.97 -17.84
N ASP A 172 -3.44 15.34 -16.96
CA ASP A 172 -4.86 15.44 -17.31
C ASP A 172 -5.15 16.77 -18.00
N GLU A 173 -4.97 16.78 -19.32
CA GLU A 173 -5.24 17.97 -20.14
C GLU A 173 -6.71 18.40 -20.14
N GLY A 174 -7.63 17.45 -19.91
CA GLY A 174 -9.07 17.69 -19.96
C GLY A 174 -9.57 18.44 -18.73
N ARG A 175 -9.15 18.03 -17.53
CA ARG A 175 -9.56 18.68 -16.27
C ARG A 175 -8.77 19.93 -15.92
N GLY A 176 -7.59 20.12 -16.50
CA GLY A 176 -6.73 21.27 -16.24
C GLY A 176 -6.19 21.31 -14.80
N TYR A 177 -5.21 22.19 -14.54
CA TYR A 177 -4.82 22.49 -13.17
C TYR A 177 -5.73 23.56 -12.59
N THR A 178 -5.97 23.49 -11.29
CA THR A 178 -6.79 24.46 -10.55
C THR A 178 -6.04 24.96 -9.33
N HIS A 179 -6.49 26.02 -8.70
CA HIS A 179 -5.98 26.46 -7.40
C HIS A 179 -6.98 26.10 -6.31
N SER A 180 -6.52 25.61 -5.17
CA SER A 180 -7.36 25.40 -3.98
C SER A 180 -7.10 26.51 -2.97
N ASN A 181 -8.16 27.20 -2.55
CA ASN A 181 -8.08 28.21 -1.49
C ASN A 181 -7.85 27.57 -0.12
N ASP A 182 -8.43 26.39 0.13
CA ASP A 182 -8.28 25.68 1.40
C ASP A 182 -6.83 25.24 1.62
N TYR A 183 -6.19 24.74 0.55
CA TYR A 183 -4.80 24.30 0.58
C TYR A 183 -3.80 25.41 0.23
N GLN A 184 -4.28 26.57 -0.24
CA GLN A 184 -3.48 27.70 -0.72
C GLN A 184 -2.40 27.28 -1.72
N ALA A 185 -2.74 26.35 -2.62
CA ALA A 185 -1.77 25.71 -3.51
C ALA A 185 -2.41 25.24 -4.83
N PRO A 186 -1.61 25.09 -5.90
CA PRO A 186 -2.05 24.42 -7.13
C PRO A 186 -2.47 22.97 -6.87
N ILE A 187 -3.51 22.55 -7.57
CA ILE A 187 -3.99 21.18 -7.67
C ILE A 187 -3.55 20.63 -9.02
N VAL A 188 -2.59 19.71 -8.95
CA VAL A 188 -2.04 18.99 -10.11
C VAL A 188 -2.94 17.80 -10.40
N LYS A 189 -3.46 17.71 -11.62
CA LYS A 189 -4.35 16.64 -12.04
C LYS A 189 -3.68 15.74 -13.05
N LEU A 190 -3.64 14.45 -12.74
CA LEU A 190 -3.01 13.42 -13.56
C LEU A 190 -4.00 12.32 -13.89
N LEU A 191 -3.64 11.51 -14.89
CA LEU A 191 -4.29 10.28 -15.26
C LEU A 191 -3.32 9.12 -15.02
N VAL A 192 -3.74 8.13 -14.21
CA VAL A 192 -2.98 6.92 -13.94
C VAL A 192 -3.31 5.87 -14.99
N LEU A 193 -2.29 5.38 -15.69
CA LEU A 193 -2.49 4.37 -16.73
C LEU A 193 -2.81 3.02 -16.10
N THR A 194 -3.82 2.34 -16.66
CA THR A 194 -4.24 1.02 -16.24
C THR A 194 -4.81 0.25 -17.43
N LYS A 195 -4.68 -1.09 -17.41
CA LYS A 195 -5.41 -2.00 -18.31
C LYS A 195 -6.60 -2.68 -17.63
N GLY A 196 -6.87 -2.31 -16.39
CA GLY A 196 -8.02 -2.81 -15.62
C GLY A 196 -9.34 -2.10 -15.95
N LYS A 197 -9.31 -1.04 -16.76
CA LYS A 197 -10.47 -0.22 -17.15
C LYS A 197 -10.33 0.27 -18.59
N GLU A 198 -11.42 0.80 -19.14
CA GLU A 198 -11.48 1.33 -20.51
C GLU A 198 -10.71 2.66 -20.67
N SER A 199 -10.56 3.42 -19.59
CA SER A 199 -9.82 4.69 -19.57
C SER A 199 -8.86 4.76 -18.38
N PRO A 200 -7.77 5.57 -18.48
CA PRO A 200 -6.95 5.95 -17.34
C PRO A 200 -7.78 6.58 -16.21
N ASP A 201 -7.30 6.44 -14.97
CA ASP A 201 -8.02 6.95 -13.81
C ASP A 201 -7.55 8.35 -13.39
N PRO A 202 -8.48 9.30 -13.18
CA PRO A 202 -8.13 10.63 -12.70
C PRO A 202 -7.68 10.61 -11.24
N ILE A 203 -6.62 11.36 -10.94
CA ILE A 203 -6.14 11.63 -9.60
C ILE A 203 -5.77 13.12 -9.47
N ALA A 204 -5.92 13.69 -8.28
CA ALA A 204 -5.56 15.08 -7.97
C ALA A 204 -4.59 15.15 -6.77
N LEU A 205 -3.55 15.97 -6.94
CA LEU A 205 -2.39 16.06 -6.07
C LEU A 205 -2.21 17.50 -5.61
N VAL A 206 -1.76 17.69 -4.38
CA VAL A 206 -1.45 19.00 -3.81
C VAL A 206 -0.14 18.94 -3.03
N LYS A 207 0.64 20.02 -3.11
CA LYS A 207 1.80 20.27 -2.25
C LYS A 207 1.53 21.54 -1.46
N THR A 208 1.07 21.39 -0.22
CA THR A 208 0.54 22.48 0.61
C THR A 208 1.38 22.68 1.87
N LYS A 209 1.41 23.93 2.36
CA LYS A 209 2.02 24.29 3.64
C LYS A 209 1.02 24.29 4.80
N ASP A 210 -0.23 23.86 4.58
CA ASP A 210 -1.20 23.73 5.68
C ASP A 210 -0.63 22.79 6.76
N PRO A 211 -0.46 23.26 8.01
CA PRO A 211 0.11 22.45 9.09
C PRO A 211 -0.76 21.25 9.49
N LYS A 212 -2.02 21.19 9.06
CA LYS A 212 -2.91 20.04 9.28
C LYS A 212 -2.63 18.88 8.33
N GLU A 213 -1.88 19.12 7.25
CA GLU A 213 -1.63 18.15 6.20
C GLU A 213 -0.22 17.57 6.28
N SER A 214 -0.08 16.29 5.93
CA SER A 214 1.21 15.58 5.98
C SER A 214 2.20 16.02 4.90
N SER A 215 1.80 16.92 4.00
CA SER A 215 2.61 17.47 2.90
C SER A 215 3.81 18.28 3.39
N GLY A 216 3.62 19.10 4.43
CA GLY A 216 4.66 19.97 5.00
C GLY A 216 5.30 20.94 4.00
N GLY A 217 4.63 21.25 2.89
CA GLY A 217 5.17 22.02 1.76
C GLY A 217 6.28 21.32 0.98
N LYS A 218 6.64 20.08 1.35
CA LYS A 218 7.75 19.32 0.77
C LYS A 218 7.26 18.27 -0.22
N TYR A 219 6.22 17.52 0.14
CA TYR A 219 5.73 16.40 -0.68
C TYR A 219 4.40 16.72 -1.33
N PHE A 220 4.18 16.20 -2.54
CA PHE A 220 2.83 16.04 -3.05
C PHE A 220 2.10 14.96 -2.25
N ILE A 221 0.81 15.19 -1.99
CA ILE A 221 -0.12 14.25 -1.40
C ILE A 221 -1.41 14.24 -2.22
N VAL A 222 -2.16 13.15 -2.13
CA VAL A 222 -3.41 12.95 -2.87
C VAL A 222 -4.55 13.72 -2.22
N SER A 223 -5.16 14.65 -2.95
CA SER A 223 -6.37 15.36 -2.57
C SER A 223 -7.65 14.78 -3.17
N GLU A 224 -7.53 13.91 -4.19
CA GLU A 224 -8.65 13.17 -4.77
C GLU A 224 -8.14 11.93 -5.51
N SER A 225 -8.69 10.74 -5.23
CA SER A 225 -8.35 9.48 -5.91
C SER A 225 -9.53 8.52 -6.06
N SER A 226 -10.74 9.06 -6.17
CA SER A 226 -12.00 8.29 -6.08
C SER A 226 -12.13 7.14 -7.07
N SER A 227 -11.45 7.27 -8.20
CA SER A 227 -11.43 6.31 -9.29
C SER A 227 -10.47 5.14 -9.01
N ILE A 228 -9.35 5.33 -8.29
CA ILE A 228 -8.32 4.28 -8.11
C ILE A 228 -8.86 3.08 -7.31
N TYR A 229 -9.71 3.36 -6.32
CA TYR A 229 -10.40 2.34 -5.50
C TYR A 229 -11.79 1.98 -6.04
N SER A 230 -12.10 2.30 -7.30
CA SER A 230 -13.24 1.72 -8.01
C SER A 230 -12.84 0.42 -8.70
N ARG A 231 -13.71 -0.59 -8.67
CA ARG A 231 -13.39 -1.96 -9.09
C ARG A 231 -12.83 -2.00 -10.52
N VAL A 232 -11.67 -2.61 -10.69
CA VAL A 232 -11.16 -2.99 -12.02
C VAL A 232 -11.89 -4.22 -12.56
N ARG A 233 -11.77 -4.45 -13.88
CA ARG A 233 -12.29 -5.65 -14.57
C ARG A 233 -11.87 -6.91 -13.81
N ALA A 234 -12.80 -7.84 -13.68
CA ALA A 234 -12.52 -9.10 -12.99
C ALA A 234 -11.53 -9.95 -13.80
N ILE A 235 -10.69 -10.72 -13.10
CA ILE A 235 -9.87 -11.77 -13.71
C ILE A 235 -10.71 -13.00 -14.03
N GLY A 236 -10.31 -13.77 -15.03
CA GLY A 236 -10.90 -15.09 -15.30
C GLY A 236 -10.45 -16.14 -14.28
N PHE A 237 -11.25 -17.20 -14.10
CA PHE A 237 -10.93 -18.29 -13.16
C PHE A 237 -9.64 -19.04 -13.51
N ASP A 238 -9.29 -19.11 -14.79
CA ASP A 238 -8.08 -19.80 -15.29
C ASP A 238 -6.79 -18.97 -15.12
N HIS A 239 -6.92 -17.70 -14.71
CA HIS A 239 -5.81 -16.77 -14.52
C HIS A 239 -5.85 -16.17 -13.12
N PRO A 240 -5.62 -16.99 -12.06
CA PRO A 240 -5.67 -16.51 -10.70
C PRO A 240 -4.56 -15.49 -10.43
N PHE A 241 -4.88 -14.49 -9.62
CA PHE A 241 -3.91 -13.52 -9.15
C PHE A 241 -2.89 -14.20 -8.23
N LYS A 242 -1.60 -14.05 -8.55
CA LYS A 242 -0.49 -14.72 -7.86
C LYS A 242 0.13 -13.89 -6.74
N GLY A 243 -0.40 -12.69 -6.48
CA GLY A 243 0.17 -11.74 -5.53
C GLY A 243 1.19 -10.80 -6.17
N LEU A 244 1.69 -9.88 -5.34
CA LEU A 244 2.79 -8.96 -5.64
C LEU A 244 3.87 -9.15 -4.58
N ASP A 245 5.13 -8.90 -4.96
CA ASP A 245 6.29 -8.95 -4.08
C ASP A 245 6.34 -7.76 -3.12
#